data_AF-A0A4Y4KEE2-F1
#
_entry.id   AF-A0A4Y4KEE2-F1
#
_cell.length_a   1.000
_cell.length_b   1.000
_cell.length_c   1.000
_cell.angle_alpha   90.00
_cell.angle_beta   90.00
_cell.angle_gamma   90.00
#
_symmetry.space_group_name_H-M   'P 1'
#
loop_
_entity.id
_entity.type
_entity.pdbx_description
1 polymer ?
#
loop_
_entity_poly.entity_id
_entity_poly.type
_entity_poly.pdbx_seq_one_letter_code
_entity_poly.pdbx_strand_id
1 'polypeptide(L)'
;MRRRARGPTLVAMSDTPVKQQSTAAFYGQAVASFGIAMAATAIGIFRLNADAWVRAFLAIAVLYLVTSAFTLAKVVRDRQEAGRIVSRVDQARLEKLLSEHDPFEKL
;
A
#
# COMPACT_ATOMS: atom_id res chain seq x y z
N MET A 1 -31.90 46.15 0.29
CA MET A 1 -31.61 45.15 1.34
C MET A 1 -31.94 43.74 0.82
N ARG A 2 -31.04 43.09 0.06
CA ARG A 2 -31.19 41.67 -0.35
C ARG A 2 -29.81 41.02 -0.29
N ARG A 3 -29.54 40.32 0.82
CA ARG A 3 -28.31 39.58 1.05
C ARG A 3 -28.29 38.37 0.11
N ARG A 4 -27.37 38.35 -0.85
CA ARG A 4 -26.99 37.16 -1.64
C ARG A 4 -26.36 36.16 -0.67
N ALA A 5 -27.02 35.04 -0.43
CA ALA A 5 -26.44 33.90 0.26
C ALA A 5 -25.33 33.30 -0.62
N ARG A 6 -24.06 33.50 -0.22
CA ARG A 6 -22.96 32.64 -0.69
C ARG A 6 -23.14 31.29 -0.02
N GLY A 7 -23.57 30.29 -0.78
CA GLY A 7 -23.56 28.90 -0.33
C GLY A 7 -22.13 28.46 0.02
N PRO A 8 -21.98 27.50 0.96
CA PRO A 8 -20.67 26.96 1.30
C PRO A 8 -20.06 26.29 0.07
N THR A 9 -18.90 26.79 -0.35
CA THR A 9 -18.07 26.19 -1.41
C THR A 9 -17.62 24.80 -0.94
N LEU A 10 -18.36 23.76 -1.29
CA LEU A 10 -17.92 22.37 -1.16
C LEU A 10 -16.84 22.14 -2.21
N VAL A 11 -15.60 22.46 -1.84
CA VAL A 11 -14.41 22.04 -2.59
C VAL A 11 -14.33 20.53 -2.44
N ALA A 12 -14.84 19.79 -3.44
CA ALA A 12 -14.61 18.37 -3.55
C ALA A 12 -13.10 18.15 -3.66
N MET A 13 -12.47 17.72 -2.58
CA MET A 13 -11.04 17.43 -2.55
C MET A 13 -10.83 16.17 -3.40
N SER A 14 -10.49 16.37 -4.66
CA SER A 14 -10.09 15.29 -5.56
C SER A 14 -8.77 14.73 -5.04
N ASP A 15 -8.83 13.68 -4.22
CA ASP A 15 -7.67 12.85 -3.88
C ASP A 15 -7.15 12.24 -5.18
N THR A 16 -6.29 12.98 -5.87
CA THR A 16 -5.56 12.47 -7.03
C THR A 16 -4.62 11.42 -6.47
N PRO A 17 -4.81 10.12 -6.78
CA PRO A 17 -3.94 9.09 -6.25
C PRO A 17 -2.59 9.29 -6.93
N VAL A 18 -1.64 9.89 -6.19
CA VAL A 18 -0.24 10.00 -6.62
C VAL A 18 0.23 8.58 -6.88
N LYS A 19 0.29 8.20 -8.16
CA LYS A 19 0.72 6.88 -8.59
C LYS A 19 2.23 6.84 -8.44
N GLN A 20 2.69 6.55 -7.23
CA GLN A 20 4.11 6.46 -6.91
C GLN A 20 4.66 5.17 -7.53
N GLN A 21 5.08 5.26 -8.79
CA GLN A 21 5.77 4.18 -9.49
C GLN A 21 7.24 4.19 -9.06
N SER A 22 7.62 3.25 -8.20
CA SER A 22 9.02 2.96 -7.94
C SER A 22 9.70 2.50 -9.23
N THR A 23 10.80 3.16 -9.60
CA THR A 23 11.60 2.78 -10.77
C THR A 23 12.17 1.37 -10.58
N ALA A 24 12.31 0.60 -11.67
CA ALA A 24 12.86 -0.77 -11.61
C ALA A 24 14.21 -0.87 -10.88
N ALA A 25 15.02 0.19 -10.93
CA ALA A 25 16.28 0.30 -10.20
C ALA A 25 16.11 0.25 -8.66
N PHE A 26 15.11 0.96 -8.11
CA PHE A 26 14.83 0.95 -6.67
C PHE A 26 14.32 -0.42 -6.20
N TYR A 27 13.56 -1.11 -7.04
CA TYR A 27 13.13 -2.48 -6.75
C TYR A 27 14.34 -3.44 -6.68
N GLY A 28 15.24 -3.38 -7.67
CA GLY A 28 16.46 -4.18 -7.68
C GLY A 28 17.35 -3.93 -6.46
N GLN A 29 17.53 -2.66 -6.08
CA GLN A 29 18.27 -2.29 -4.86
C GLN A 29 17.62 -2.88 -3.60
N ALA A 30 16.29 -2.80 -3.47
CA ALA A 30 15.59 -3.34 -2.31
C ALA A 30 15.79 -4.86 -2.17
N VAL A 31 15.70 -5.60 -3.27
CA VAL A 31 15.95 -7.05 -3.29
C VAL A 31 17.40 -7.38 -2.94
N ALA A 32 18.36 -6.63 -3.50
CA ALA A 32 19.79 -6.81 -3.20
C ALA A 32 20.10 -6.53 -1.72
N SER A 33 19.63 -5.40 -1.18
CA SER A 33 19.80 -5.04 0.23
C SER A 33 19.19 -6.08 1.17
N PHE A 34 18.00 -6.58 0.84
CA PHE A 34 17.37 -7.66 1.61
C PHE A 34 18.22 -8.95 1.59
N GLY A 35 18.74 -9.33 0.43
CA GLY A 35 19.62 -10.50 0.29
C GLY A 35 20.90 -10.36 1.12
N ILE A 36 21.55 -9.18 1.09
CA ILE A 36 22.74 -8.90 1.90
C ILE A 36 22.41 -8.97 3.40
N ALA A 37 21.30 -8.38 3.84
CA ALA A 37 20.88 -8.42 5.24
C ALA A 37 20.59 -9.86 5.72
N MET A 38 19.92 -10.67 4.89
CA MET A 38 19.69 -12.08 5.15
C MET A 38 20.99 -12.87 5.28
N ALA A 39 21.94 -12.67 4.36
CA ALA A 39 23.24 -13.33 4.39
C ALA A 39 24.04 -12.92 5.64
N ALA A 40 24.08 -11.62 5.96
CA ALA A 40 24.76 -11.11 7.15
C ALA A 40 24.18 -11.72 8.43
N THR A 41 22.85 -11.84 8.52
CA THR A 41 22.16 -12.47 9.66
C THR A 41 22.53 -13.94 9.77
N ALA A 42 22.50 -14.69 8.66
CA ALA A 42 22.86 -16.10 8.63
C ALA A 42 24.32 -16.34 9.05
N ILE A 43 25.26 -15.52 8.55
CA ILE A 43 26.67 -15.56 8.94
C ILE A 43 26.81 -15.24 10.45
N GLY A 44 26.06 -14.26 10.94
CA GLY A 44 26.02 -13.91 12.36
C GLY A 44 25.59 -15.08 13.23
N ILE A 45 24.51 -15.77 12.86
CA ILE A 45 24.05 -16.98 13.56
C ILE A 45 25.10 -18.10 13.49
N PHE A 46 25.76 -18.28 12.34
CA PHE A 46 26.79 -19.31 12.19
C PHE A 46 28.03 -19.05 13.04
N ARG A 47 28.45 -17.79 13.15
CA ARG A 47 29.61 -17.38 13.96
C ARG A 47 29.30 -17.14 15.44
N LEU A 48 28.03 -17.13 15.82
CA LEU A 48 27.62 -16.93 17.21
C LEU A 48 28.17 -18.04 18.10
N ASN A 49 28.90 -17.71 19.15
CA ASN A 49 29.34 -18.69 20.14
C ASN A 49 28.16 -19.10 21.05
N ALA A 50 27.33 -20.02 20.55
CA ALA A 50 26.17 -20.58 21.21
C ALA A 50 25.98 -22.04 20.80
N ASP A 51 25.24 -22.80 21.60
CA ASP A 51 24.92 -24.19 21.31
C ASP A 51 24.18 -24.37 19.98
N ALA A 52 24.39 -25.52 19.34
CA ALA A 52 23.78 -25.85 18.06
C ALA A 52 22.25 -25.72 18.07
N TRP A 53 21.62 -26.08 19.19
CA TRP A 53 20.17 -25.95 19.38
C TRP A 53 19.70 -24.49 19.34
N VAL A 54 20.41 -23.58 20.01
CA VAL A 54 20.10 -22.15 20.01
C VAL A 54 20.26 -21.56 18.61
N ARG A 55 21.32 -21.94 17.89
CA ARG A 55 21.52 -21.52 16.49
C ARG A 55 20.38 -21.99 15.58
N ALA A 56 19.95 -23.25 15.72
CA ALA A 56 18.84 -23.80 14.95
C ALA A 56 17.51 -23.08 15.25
N PHE A 57 17.23 -22.82 16.52
CA PHE A 57 16.06 -22.04 16.94
C PHE A 57 16.06 -20.64 16.30
N LEU A 58 17.19 -19.92 16.37
CA LEU A 58 17.32 -18.60 15.76
C LEU A 58 17.16 -18.65 14.23
N ALA A 59 17.72 -19.66 13.57
CA ALA A 59 17.58 -19.82 12.13
C ALA A 59 16.11 -20.01 11.72
N ILE A 60 15.37 -20.88 12.41
CA ILE A 60 13.94 -21.10 12.15
C ILE A 60 13.13 -19.85 12.49
N ALA A 61 13.43 -19.17 13.60
CA ALA A 61 12.75 -17.94 14.00
C ALA A 61 12.90 -16.85 12.94
N VAL A 62 14.11 -16.64 12.41
CA VAL A 62 14.36 -15.66 11.33
C VAL A 62 13.60 -16.05 10.06
N LEU A 63 13.67 -17.32 9.64
CA LEU A 63 12.96 -17.79 8.44
C LEU A 63 11.44 -17.58 8.55
N TYR A 64 10.86 -17.94 9.69
CA TYR A 64 9.42 -17.79 9.93
C TYR A 64 9.01 -16.32 10.03
N LEU A 65 9.80 -15.49 10.72
CA LEU A 65 9.55 -14.06 10.84
C LEU A 65 9.55 -13.37 9.48
N VAL A 66 10.56 -13.65 8.64
CA VAL A 66 10.67 -13.11 7.28
C VAL A 66 9.50 -13.54 6.41
N THR A 67 9.14 -14.83 6.46
CA THR A 67 8.00 -15.37 5.70
C THR A 67 6.70 -14.69 6.12
N SER A 68 6.46 -14.58 7.43
CA SER A 68 5.27 -13.92 7.99
C SER A 68 5.22 -12.43 7.64
N ALA A 69 6.36 -11.73 7.68
CA ALA A 69 6.44 -10.32 7.32
C ALA A 69 6.07 -10.09 5.85
N PHE A 70 6.54 -10.94 4.92
CA PHE A 70 6.16 -10.85 3.51
C PHE A 70 4.69 -11.17 3.28
N THR A 71 4.12 -12.15 4.00
CA THR A 71 2.69 -12.45 3.94
C THR A 71 1.87 -11.25 4.43
N LEU A 72 2.25 -10.66 5.57
CA LEU A 72 1.59 -9.45 6.09
C LEU A 72 1.70 -8.29 5.11
N ALA A 73 2.87 -8.06 4.50
CA ALA A 73 3.07 -7.02 3.50
C ALA A 73 2.15 -7.21 2.28
N LYS A 74 1.98 -8.45 1.80
CA LYS A 74 1.02 -8.77 0.74
C LYS A 74 -0.41 -8.44 1.18
N VAL A 75 -0.85 -8.93 2.34
CA VAL A 75 -2.21 -8.67 2.85
C VAL A 75 -2.48 -7.16 2.96
N VAL A 76 -1.54 -6.38 3.46
CA VAL A 76 -1.67 -4.91 3.56
C VAL A 76 -1.79 -4.28 2.18
N ARG A 77 -0.94 -4.69 1.22
CA ARG A 77 -0.99 -4.20 -0.16
C ARG A 77 -2.30 -4.56 -0.84
N ASP A 78 -2.74 -5.80 -0.73
CA ASP A 78 -3.98 -6.30 -1.32
C ASP A 78 -5.20 -5.51 -0.79
N ARG A 79 -5.21 -5.17 0.51
CA ARG A 79 -6.25 -4.31 1.11
C ARG A 79 -6.22 -2.88 0.57
N GLN A 80 -5.04 -2.30 0.34
CA GLN A 80 -4.90 -0.97 -0.25
C GLN A 80 -5.35 -0.95 -1.72
N GLU A 81 -5.04 -2.00 -2.48
CA GLU A 81 -5.47 -2.14 -3.88
C GLU A 81 -7.00 -2.31 -3.99
N ALA A 82 -7.59 -3.17 -3.14
CA ALA A 82 -9.05 -3.35 -3.09
C ALA A 82 -9.79 -2.02 -2.81
N GLY A 83 -9.34 -1.22 -1.84
CA GLY A 83 -9.96 0.08 -1.53
C GLY A 83 -9.90 1.07 -2.69
N ARG A 84 -8.80 1.07 -3.47
CA ARG A 84 -8.65 1.93 -4.66
C ARG A 84 -9.55 1.51 -5.82
N ILE A 85 -9.86 0.22 -5.96
CA ILE A 85 -10.75 -0.27 -7.02
C ILE A 85 -12.20 0.11 -6.71
N VAL A 86 -12.63 -0.09 -5.46
CA VAL A 86 -14.00 0.25 -5.02
C VAL A 86 -14.29 1.74 -5.26
N SER A 87 -13.38 2.64 -4.86
CA SER A 87 -13.60 4.08 -5.04
C SER A 87 -13.72 4.50 -6.51
N ARG A 88 -12.99 3.86 -7.44
CA ARG A 88 -13.10 4.12 -8.88
C ARG A 88 -14.43 3.66 -9.46
N VAL A 89 -14.93 2.51 -9.02
CA VAL A 89 -16.24 2.00 -9.45
C VAL A 89 -17.35 2.89 -8.94
N ASP A 90 -17.28 3.32 -7.68
CA ASP A 90 -18.26 4.24 -7.10
C ASP A 90 -18.26 5.60 -7.81
N GLN A 91 -17.08 6.14 -8.12
CA GLN A 91 -16.96 7.37 -8.93
C GLN A 91 -17.58 7.21 -10.31
N ALA A 92 -17.28 6.12 -11.03
CA ALA A 92 -17.85 5.88 -12.35
C ALA A 92 -19.38 5.67 -12.32
N ARG A 93 -19.90 5.02 -11.26
CA ARG A 93 -21.35 4.86 -11.05
C ARG A 93 -22.02 6.19 -10.72
N LEU A 94 -21.40 7.00 -9.86
CA LEU A 94 -21.89 8.33 -9.51
C LEU A 94 -21.91 9.24 -10.75
N GLU A 95 -20.85 9.23 -11.54
CA GLU A 95 -20.74 9.97 -12.80
C GLU A 95 -21.84 9.54 -13.78
N LYS A 96 -22.10 8.23 -13.89
CA LYS A 96 -23.21 7.72 -14.71
C LYS A 96 -24.57 8.19 -14.20
N LEU A 97 -24.83 8.12 -12.90
CA LEU A 97 -26.09 8.60 -12.31
C LEU A 97 -26.29 10.11 -12.51
N LEU A 98 -25.23 10.90 -12.36
CA LEU A 98 -25.24 12.34 -12.65
C LEU A 98 -25.44 12.64 -14.13
N SER A 99 -24.94 11.79 -15.03
CA SER A 99 -25.16 11.95 -16.47
C SER A 99 -26.59 11.55 -16.91
N GLU A 100 -27.18 10.53 -16.27
CA GLU A 100 -28.54 10.08 -16.57
C GLU A 100 -29.61 10.98 -15.95
N HIS A 101 -29.31 11.60 -14.81
CA HIS A 101 -30.10 12.68 -14.22
C HIS A 101 -29.36 13.99 -14.41
N ASP A 102 -29.49 14.62 -15.58
CA ASP A 102 -29.03 16.00 -15.79
C ASP A 102 -30.12 16.99 -15.33
N PRO A 103 -30.05 17.57 -14.11
CA PRO A 103 -31.05 18.50 -13.61
C PRO A 103 -31.02 19.86 -14.33
N PHE A 104 -30.08 20.10 -15.26
CA PHE A 104 -29.92 21.39 -15.94
C PHE A 104 -30.47 21.43 -17.37
N GLU A 105 -30.92 20.31 -17.95
CA GLU A 105 -31.57 20.30 -19.28
C GLU A 105 -32.97 20.97 -19.28
N LYS A 106 -33.57 21.20 -18.11
CA LYS A 106 -34.92 21.76 -17.98
C LYS A 106 -34.99 23.26 -17.64
N LEU A 107 -33.90 24.02 -17.77
CA LEU A 107 -33.92 25.49 -17.63
C LEU A 107 -33.58 26.23 -18.92
#